data_AF-A0A9D5FLG8-F1
#
_entry.id   AF-A0A9D5FLG8-F1
#
_cell.length_a   1.000
_cell.length_b   1.000
_cell.length_c   1.000
_cell.angle_alpha   90.00
_cell.angle_beta   90.00
_cell.angle_gamma   90.00
#
_symmetry.space_group_name_H-M   'P 1'
#
loop_
_entity.id
_entity.type
_entity.pdbx_description
1 polymer ?
#
loop_
_entity_poly.entity_id
_entity_poly.type
_entity_poly.pdbx_seq_one_letter_code
_entity_poly.pdbx_strand_id
1 'polypeptide(L)'
;MQNTWISLLSCAAIVLASEAWADNWQTKLQSVIRQHDSNAVITVAEGACTYRYHTQVFKIHTIDKIGAISETAHDEEGPNGDGILLKVTMQDGPYRGAAEVPQELAKPYWKTFINDYPTGTGKYLWMDLSYGGRADKKLIEAIKTALGPVHDPVPGTINQKLEAKLQPGSTASNDVAKVLAAVKASWKPTDAYLPEPVSVTEQDTYWIVEFARKKQTGEVLDVRPDGKWFRVEKSDFSCTALQSR
;
A
#
# COMPACT_ATOMS: atom_id res chain seq x y z
N MET A 1 -20.48 -29.43 -13.88
CA MET A 1 -19.25 -28.69 -14.27
C MET A 1 -19.58 -27.22 -14.55
N GLN A 2 -20.01 -26.45 -13.54
CA GLN A 2 -20.43 -25.04 -13.72
C GLN A 2 -19.80 -24.05 -12.71
N ASN A 3 -18.98 -24.51 -11.76
CA ASN A 3 -18.52 -23.65 -10.65
C ASN A 3 -17.13 -23.01 -10.83
N THR A 4 -16.41 -23.31 -11.92
CA THR A 4 -15.07 -22.75 -12.17
C THR A 4 -15.07 -21.35 -12.79
N TRP A 5 -16.17 -20.91 -13.41
CA TRP A 5 -16.25 -19.60 -14.07
C TRP A 5 -16.47 -18.43 -13.11
N ILE A 6 -17.00 -18.68 -11.91
CA ILE A 6 -17.32 -17.62 -10.93
C ILE A 6 -16.04 -17.08 -10.25
N SER A 7 -14.98 -17.89 -10.12
CA SER A 7 -13.77 -17.48 -9.39
C SER A 7 -12.91 -16.46 -10.16
N LEU A 8 -12.83 -16.56 -11.50
CA LEU A 8 -12.00 -15.68 -12.32
C LEU A 8 -12.56 -14.26 -12.46
N LEU A 9 -13.88 -14.10 -12.43
CA LEU A 9 -14.53 -12.78 -12.48
C LEU A 9 -14.31 -11.96 -11.21
N SER A 10 -14.16 -12.60 -10.06
CA SER A 10 -13.97 -11.90 -8.77
C SER A 10 -12.61 -11.20 -8.66
N CYS A 11 -11.53 -11.82 -9.16
CA CYS A 11 -10.18 -11.22 -9.07
C CYS A 11 -10.00 -10.03 -10.01
N ALA A 12 -10.55 -10.09 -11.24
CA ALA A 12 -10.46 -8.97 -12.18
C ALA A 12 -11.19 -7.72 -11.68
N ALA A 13 -12.33 -7.89 -10.97
CA ALA A 13 -13.06 -6.78 -10.38
C ALA A 13 -12.30 -6.08 -9.24
N ILE A 14 -11.51 -6.82 -8.45
CA ILE A 14 -10.71 -6.25 -7.35
C ILE A 14 -9.55 -5.40 -7.90
N VAL A 15 -8.89 -5.85 -8.98
CA VAL A 15 -7.79 -5.10 -9.61
C VAL A 15 -8.31 -3.81 -10.25
N LEU A 16 -9.41 -3.86 -11.00
CA LEU A 16 -10.00 -2.67 -11.63
C LEU A 16 -10.53 -1.65 -10.62
N ALA A 17 -11.09 -2.10 -9.49
CA ALA A 17 -11.52 -1.20 -8.42
C ALA A 17 -10.35 -0.50 -7.71
N SER A 18 -9.16 -1.11 -7.71
CA SER A 18 -7.96 -0.53 -7.09
C SER A 18 -7.30 0.57 -7.92
N GLU A 19 -7.56 0.66 -9.22
CA GLU A 19 -7.03 1.73 -10.07
C GLU A 19 -7.97 2.95 -10.07
N ALA A 20 -9.29 2.72 -10.00
CA ALA A 20 -10.30 3.78 -10.14
C ALA A 20 -10.33 4.80 -8.99
N TRP A 21 -9.84 4.46 -7.79
CA TRP A 21 -9.82 5.42 -6.67
C TRP A 21 -8.63 6.39 -6.75
N ALA A 22 -7.52 5.97 -7.37
CA ALA A 22 -6.33 6.79 -7.53
C ALA A 22 -6.54 7.97 -8.48
N ASP A 23 -7.55 7.92 -9.35
CA ASP A 23 -7.88 9.01 -10.27
C ASP A 23 -8.89 10.01 -9.70
N ASN A 24 -9.59 9.68 -8.59
CA ASN A 24 -10.69 10.50 -8.04
C ASN A 24 -10.49 10.96 -6.59
N TRP A 25 -9.34 10.68 -5.98
CA TRP A 25 -9.05 11.00 -4.58
C TRP A 25 -9.24 12.50 -4.25
N GLN A 26 -8.94 13.39 -5.20
CA GLN A 26 -9.10 14.84 -5.02
C GLN A 26 -10.57 15.21 -4.81
N THR A 27 -11.46 14.68 -5.66
CA THR A 27 -12.91 14.89 -5.56
C THR A 27 -13.46 14.33 -4.25
N LYS A 28 -12.95 13.16 -3.82
CA LYS A 28 -13.34 12.55 -2.55
C LYS A 28 -12.94 13.40 -1.35
N LEU A 29 -11.70 13.88 -1.30
CA LEU A 29 -11.23 14.81 -0.26
C LEU A 29 -12.02 16.11 -0.27
N GLN A 30 -12.23 16.72 -1.44
CA GLN A 30 -12.99 17.96 -1.56
C GLN A 30 -14.41 17.79 -1.03
N SER A 31 -15.07 16.67 -1.35
CA SER A 31 -16.42 16.36 -0.85
C SER A 31 -16.44 16.27 0.67
N VAL A 32 -15.50 15.53 1.27
CA VAL A 32 -15.38 15.39 2.73
C VAL A 32 -15.12 16.74 3.40
N ILE A 33 -14.19 17.53 2.87
CA ILE A 33 -13.88 18.86 3.42
C ILE A 33 -15.10 19.77 3.34
N ARG A 34 -15.80 19.81 2.20
CA ARG A 34 -16.97 20.68 2.00
C ARG A 34 -18.19 20.28 2.83
N GLN A 35 -18.29 19.04 3.27
CA GLN A 35 -19.33 18.61 4.21
C GLN A 35 -19.15 19.23 5.61
N HIS A 36 -17.92 19.56 5.99
CA HIS A 36 -17.60 20.18 7.27
C HIS A 36 -17.40 21.70 7.17
N ASP A 37 -16.87 22.18 6.04
CA ASP A 37 -16.56 23.58 5.78
C ASP A 37 -16.98 23.95 4.35
N SER A 38 -18.16 24.54 4.21
CA SER A 38 -18.70 24.95 2.91
C SER A 38 -17.90 26.07 2.24
N ASN A 39 -17.09 26.81 3.00
CA ASN A 39 -16.28 27.93 2.52
C ASN A 39 -14.80 27.56 2.35
N ALA A 40 -14.48 26.26 2.42
CA ALA A 40 -13.13 25.74 2.33
C ALA A 40 -12.40 26.23 1.07
N VAL A 41 -11.23 26.84 1.27
CA VAL A 41 -10.31 27.21 0.19
C VAL A 41 -9.44 25.99 -0.13
N ILE A 42 -9.79 25.30 -1.22
CA ILE A 42 -9.06 24.12 -1.70
C ILE A 42 -8.38 24.47 -3.03
N THR A 43 -7.07 24.31 -3.08
CA THR A 43 -6.28 24.51 -4.28
C THR A 43 -5.83 23.16 -4.81
N VAL A 44 -6.14 22.86 -6.07
CA VAL A 44 -5.65 21.69 -6.77
C VAL A 44 -4.74 22.15 -7.90
N ALA A 45 -3.50 21.70 -7.90
CA ALA A 45 -2.51 22.02 -8.92
C ALA A 45 -1.53 20.86 -9.07
N GLU A 46 -1.20 20.47 -10.31
CA GLU A 46 -0.06 19.59 -10.62
C GLU A 46 -0.01 18.27 -9.81
N GLY A 47 -1.17 17.62 -9.59
CA GLY A 47 -1.23 16.38 -8.80
C GLY A 47 -1.11 16.59 -7.29
N ALA A 48 -1.18 17.83 -6.83
CA ALA A 48 -1.28 18.21 -5.43
C ALA A 48 -2.68 18.79 -5.10
N CYS A 49 -3.15 18.51 -3.89
CA CYS A 49 -4.33 19.10 -3.29
C CYS A 49 -3.92 19.75 -1.96
N THR A 50 -4.19 21.04 -1.81
CA THR A 50 -3.92 21.76 -0.57
C THR A 50 -5.22 22.37 -0.04
N TYR A 51 -5.51 22.12 1.24
CA TYR A 51 -6.61 22.77 1.95
C TYR A 51 -6.05 23.58 3.12
N ARG A 52 -6.52 24.82 3.24
CA ARG A 52 -6.11 25.77 4.27
C ARG A 52 -7.32 26.26 5.03
N TYR A 53 -7.26 26.12 6.35
CA TYR A 53 -8.24 26.66 7.28
C TYR A 53 -7.51 27.28 8.46
N HIS A 54 -7.72 28.58 8.68
CA HIS A 54 -7.05 29.36 9.74
C HIS A 54 -5.52 29.09 9.81
N THR A 55 -4.83 29.24 8.69
CA THR A 55 -3.36 29.11 8.63
C THR A 55 -2.68 30.46 8.85
N GLN A 56 -1.45 30.43 9.35
CA GLN A 56 -0.56 31.59 9.42
C GLN A 56 0.90 31.16 9.20
N VAL A 57 1.77 32.13 8.94
CA VAL A 57 3.21 31.90 8.83
C VAL A 57 3.85 32.04 10.22
N PHE A 58 4.62 31.02 10.62
CA PHE A 58 5.35 30.98 11.88
C PHE A 58 6.85 31.09 11.62
N LYS A 59 7.57 31.77 12.53
CA LYS A 59 9.03 31.67 12.60
C LYS A 59 9.43 30.47 13.44
N ILE A 60 10.08 29.48 12.82
CA ILE A 60 10.47 28.23 13.48
C ILE A 60 11.99 28.16 13.55
N HIS A 61 12.49 27.82 14.74
CA HIS A 61 13.86 27.34 14.91
C HIS A 61 13.85 25.82 14.86
N THR A 62 14.63 25.23 13.96
CA THR A 62 14.79 23.77 13.90
C THR A 62 15.67 23.31 15.05
N ILE A 63 15.35 22.14 15.59
CA ILE A 63 16.20 21.41 16.53
C ILE A 63 16.81 20.27 15.75
N ASP A 64 18.14 20.18 15.72
CA ASP A 64 18.82 19.10 15.03
C ASP A 64 18.79 17.79 15.84
N LYS A 65 19.41 16.74 15.29
CA LYS A 65 19.44 15.42 15.94
C LYS A 65 20.30 15.39 17.22
N ILE A 66 21.16 16.38 17.46
CA ILE A 66 21.97 16.49 18.68
C ILE A 66 21.31 17.41 19.72
N GLY A 67 20.14 17.97 19.42
CA GLY A 67 19.39 18.86 20.29
C GLY A 67 19.83 20.32 20.22
N ALA A 68 20.70 20.69 19.29
CA ALA A 68 21.09 22.09 19.10
C ALA A 68 19.97 22.84 18.35
N ILE A 69 19.66 24.03 18.84
CA ILE A 69 18.68 24.94 18.24
C ILE A 69 19.39 25.75 17.16
N SER A 70 18.88 25.72 15.93
CA SER A 70 19.39 26.57 14.84
C SER A 70 19.24 28.05 15.18
N GLU A 71 20.33 28.82 15.04
CA GLU A 71 20.32 30.28 15.19
C GLU A 71 19.47 30.96 14.10
N THR A 72 19.41 30.34 12.92
CA THR A 72 18.60 30.82 11.81
C THR A 72 17.19 30.26 11.92
N ALA A 73 16.21 31.14 12.12
CA ALA A 73 14.80 30.81 11.98
C ALA A 73 14.37 30.82 10.51
N HIS A 74 13.43 29.96 10.14
CA HIS A 74 12.76 30.00 8.85
C HIS A 74 11.26 30.26 9.01
N ASP A 75 10.65 30.81 7.96
CA ASP A 75 9.21 31.01 7.90
C ASP A 75 8.54 29.73 7.38
N GLU A 76 7.59 29.19 8.15
CA GLU A 76 6.83 27.98 7.82
C GLU A 76 5.33 28.24 7.98
N GLU A 77 4.55 27.96 6.93
CA GLU A 77 3.09 28.02 7.01
C GLU A 77 2.56 26.85 7.84
N GLY A 78 1.76 27.16 8.86
CA GLY A 78 1.13 26.16 9.73
C GLY A 78 -0.29 26.56 10.15
N PRO A 79 -1.05 25.63 10.75
CA PRO A 79 -2.37 25.92 11.31
C PRO A 79 -2.28 26.72 12.61
N ASN A 80 -3.24 27.60 12.84
CA ASN A 80 -3.52 28.17 14.16
C ASN A 80 -4.07 27.13 15.14
N GLY A 81 -4.37 27.54 16.37
CA GLY A 81 -4.85 26.63 17.42
C GLY A 81 -6.10 25.82 17.04
N ASP A 82 -6.98 26.35 16.18
CA ASP A 82 -8.16 25.71 15.61
C ASP A 82 -8.03 25.43 14.09
N GLY A 83 -6.87 25.70 13.51
CA GLY A 83 -6.62 25.60 12.07
C GLY A 83 -6.28 24.20 11.59
N ILE A 84 -6.37 24.02 10.28
CA ILE A 84 -5.99 22.81 9.54
C ILE A 84 -5.23 23.22 8.27
N LEU A 85 -4.11 22.54 8.02
CA LEU A 85 -3.36 22.62 6.77
C LEU A 85 -3.15 21.20 6.26
N LEU A 86 -3.88 20.84 5.20
CA LEU A 86 -3.73 19.55 4.51
C LEU A 86 -2.95 19.78 3.22
N LYS A 87 -1.92 18.97 2.99
CA LYS A 87 -1.23 18.85 1.71
C LYS A 87 -1.22 17.38 1.32
N VAL A 88 -1.72 17.07 0.14
CA VAL A 88 -1.65 15.73 -0.44
C VAL A 88 -0.99 15.85 -1.81
N THR A 89 0.07 15.09 -2.06
CA THR A 89 0.80 15.11 -3.32
C THR A 89 0.93 13.72 -3.90
N MET A 90 0.73 13.58 -5.21
CA MET A 90 1.10 12.38 -5.94
C MET A 90 2.61 12.36 -6.17
N GLN A 91 3.27 11.28 -5.77
CA GLN A 91 4.70 11.08 -5.92
C GLN A 91 4.96 9.80 -6.74
N ASP A 92 5.98 9.84 -7.59
CA ASP A 92 6.39 8.67 -8.36
C ASP A 92 7.24 7.72 -7.51
N GLY A 93 7.04 6.41 -7.70
CA GLY A 93 7.81 5.34 -7.07
C GLY A 93 7.00 4.48 -6.09
N PRO A 94 7.59 3.41 -5.55
CA PRO A 94 6.90 2.45 -4.68
C PRO A 94 6.87 2.82 -3.18
N TYR A 95 6.90 4.10 -2.81
CA TYR A 95 7.16 4.61 -1.45
C TYR A 95 8.57 4.31 -0.91
N ARG A 96 9.29 5.35 -0.44
CA ARG A 96 10.76 5.28 -0.18
C ARG A 96 11.29 6.14 0.97
N GLY A 97 10.42 6.59 1.87
CA GLY A 97 10.85 7.43 2.99
C GLY A 97 11.61 6.65 4.08
N ALA A 98 12.45 7.34 4.85
CA ALA A 98 13.00 6.81 6.11
C ALA A 98 11.99 6.89 7.28
N ALA A 99 10.84 7.52 7.03
CA ALA A 99 9.76 7.69 7.99
C ALA A 99 8.89 6.42 8.06
N GLU A 100 8.74 5.89 9.26
CA GLU A 100 7.67 4.92 9.56
C GLU A 100 6.33 5.65 9.47
N VAL A 101 5.45 5.21 8.57
CA VAL A 101 4.11 5.78 8.37
C VAL A 101 3.07 4.67 8.54
N PRO A 102 1.87 4.97 9.06
CA PRO A 102 1.39 6.27 9.53
C PRO A 102 2.07 6.76 10.82
N GLN A 103 2.29 8.07 10.98
CA GLN A 103 2.79 8.62 12.25
C GLN A 103 2.31 10.05 12.54
N GLU A 104 2.27 10.42 13.82
CA GLU A 104 2.09 11.80 14.28
C GLU A 104 3.43 12.43 14.66
N LEU A 105 3.74 13.56 14.03
CA LEU A 105 4.89 14.39 14.35
C LEU A 105 4.43 15.58 15.21
N ALA A 106 5.06 15.75 16.37
CA ALA A 106 4.88 16.95 17.18
C ALA A 106 5.76 18.08 16.64
N LYS A 107 5.14 19.19 16.25
CA LYS A 107 5.82 20.46 15.92
C LYS A 107 5.69 21.42 17.11
N PRO A 108 6.46 22.51 17.17
CA PRO A 108 6.40 23.44 18.29
C PRO A 108 5.00 24.02 18.57
N TYR A 109 4.20 24.23 17.51
CA TYR A 109 2.90 24.91 17.61
C TYR A 109 1.70 24.05 17.17
N TRP A 110 1.92 22.92 16.51
CA TRP A 110 0.87 22.04 16.00
C TRP A 110 1.32 20.58 15.93
N LYS A 111 0.42 19.70 15.52
CA LYS A 111 0.75 18.32 15.16
C LYS A 111 0.61 18.12 13.67
N THR A 112 1.43 17.25 13.10
CA THR A 112 1.31 16.83 11.70
C THR A 112 1.19 15.33 11.64
N PHE A 113 0.04 14.84 11.18
CA PHE A 113 -0.14 13.44 10.81
C PHE A 113 0.39 13.24 9.39
N ILE A 114 1.29 12.28 9.21
CA ILE A 114 1.82 11.92 7.90
C ILE A 114 1.48 10.48 7.57
N ASN A 115 1.11 10.25 6.31
CA ASN A 115 0.81 8.93 5.80
C ASN A 115 1.04 8.84 4.29
N ASP A 116 1.24 7.62 3.78
CA ASP A 116 1.27 7.34 2.36
C ASP A 116 0.13 6.38 1.94
N TYR A 117 -0.24 6.43 0.66
CA TYR A 117 -1.24 5.55 0.08
C TYR A 117 -0.75 5.04 -1.29
N PRO A 118 -0.46 3.75 -1.45
CA PRO A 118 0.01 3.19 -2.72
C PRO A 118 -1.11 3.18 -3.75
N THR A 119 -0.88 3.67 -4.97
CA THR A 119 -1.92 3.72 -6.01
C THR A 119 -1.94 2.50 -6.93
N GLY A 120 -1.06 1.52 -6.71
CA GLY A 120 -0.90 0.34 -7.58
C GLY A 120 -0.16 0.61 -8.91
N THR A 121 -0.08 1.87 -9.34
CA THR A 121 0.51 2.28 -10.63
C THR A 121 2.00 2.66 -10.55
N GLY A 122 2.70 2.18 -9.51
CA GLY A 122 4.08 2.60 -9.22
C GLY A 122 4.18 4.06 -8.78
N LYS A 123 3.08 4.64 -8.29
CA LYS A 123 3.00 5.94 -7.62
C LYS A 123 2.39 5.77 -6.23
N TYR A 124 2.45 6.83 -5.43
CA TYR A 124 1.79 6.91 -4.14
C TYR A 124 1.29 8.33 -3.87
N LEU A 125 0.26 8.43 -3.04
CA LEU A 125 -0.14 9.70 -2.44
C LEU A 125 0.62 9.88 -1.14
N TRP A 126 1.29 11.01 -0.97
CA TRP A 126 1.84 11.45 0.29
C TRP A 126 0.90 12.47 0.92
N MET A 127 0.52 12.27 2.17
CA MET A 127 -0.37 13.16 2.91
C MET A 127 0.35 13.75 4.12
N ASP A 128 0.35 15.08 4.20
CA ASP A 128 0.70 15.86 5.38
C ASP A 128 -0.57 16.57 5.89
N LEU A 129 -1.11 16.12 7.04
CA LEU A 129 -2.25 16.74 7.70
C LEU A 129 -1.79 17.42 8.98
N SER A 130 -1.55 18.73 8.90
CA SER A 130 -1.20 19.57 10.06
C SER A 130 -2.44 20.16 10.69
N TYR A 131 -2.55 20.13 12.03
CA TYR A 131 -3.71 20.66 12.73
C TYR A 131 -3.37 21.17 14.14
N GLY A 132 -4.10 22.21 14.58
CA GLY A 132 -3.99 22.76 15.93
C GLY A 132 -4.71 21.93 16.99
N GLY A 133 -4.39 22.15 18.27
CA GLY A 133 -4.95 21.38 19.39
C GLY A 133 -6.48 21.52 19.61
N ARG A 134 -7.11 22.54 19.01
CA ARG A 134 -8.55 22.83 19.07
C ARG A 134 -9.25 22.65 17.72
N ALA A 135 -8.55 22.14 16.70
CA ALA A 135 -9.14 21.87 15.39
C ALA A 135 -10.28 20.84 15.48
N ASP A 136 -11.21 20.86 14.51
CA ASP A 136 -12.34 19.94 14.47
C ASP A 136 -11.86 18.49 14.32
N LYS A 137 -11.94 17.73 15.41
CA LYS A 137 -11.54 16.32 15.47
C LYS A 137 -12.33 15.45 14.49
N LYS A 138 -13.60 15.78 14.22
CA LYS A 138 -14.42 15.01 13.28
C LYS A 138 -13.91 15.17 11.85
N LEU A 139 -13.59 16.41 11.45
CA LEU A 139 -13.01 16.70 10.15
C LEU A 139 -11.64 16.03 10.00
N ILE A 140 -10.78 16.08 11.03
CA ILE A 140 -9.47 15.41 11.01
C ILE A 140 -9.62 13.90 10.73
N GLU A 141 -10.48 13.21 11.47
CA GLU A 141 -10.70 11.77 11.29
C GLU A 141 -11.37 11.44 9.95
N ALA A 142 -12.28 12.30 9.48
CA ALA A 142 -12.90 12.17 8.17
C ALA A 142 -11.85 12.27 7.04
N ILE A 143 -10.90 13.23 7.13
CA ILE A 143 -9.80 13.37 6.16
C ILE A 143 -8.89 12.13 6.20
N LYS A 144 -8.47 11.67 7.38
CA LYS A 144 -7.63 10.47 7.53
C LYS A 144 -8.23 9.23 6.87
N THR A 145 -9.55 9.10 6.96
CA THR A 145 -10.30 7.96 6.41
C THR A 145 -10.65 8.13 4.92
N ALA A 146 -10.69 9.36 4.42
CA ALA A 146 -11.12 9.66 3.06
C ALA A 146 -10.24 9.00 1.99
N LEU A 147 -8.93 8.90 2.21
CA LEU A 147 -7.99 8.35 1.24
C LEU A 147 -7.90 6.82 1.25
N GLY A 148 -8.62 6.15 2.15
CA GLY A 148 -8.63 4.70 2.27
C GLY A 148 -8.24 4.23 3.67
N PRO A 149 -8.25 2.91 3.91
CA PRO A 149 -7.71 2.38 5.14
C PRO A 149 -6.25 2.83 5.26
N VAL A 150 -5.90 3.33 6.43
CA VAL A 150 -4.51 3.59 6.77
C VAL A 150 -3.77 2.27 6.59
N HIS A 151 -2.83 2.21 5.66
CA HIS A 151 -2.08 0.98 5.42
C HIS A 151 -1.37 0.62 6.73
N ASP A 152 -1.74 -0.53 7.31
CA ASP A 152 -0.92 -1.13 8.35
C ASP A 152 0.50 -1.29 7.76
N PRO A 153 1.56 -0.96 8.53
CA PRO A 153 2.93 -0.98 8.03
C PRO A 153 3.23 -2.32 7.34
N VAL A 154 3.90 -2.17 6.19
CA VAL A 154 4.39 -3.16 5.19
C VAL A 154 4.53 -4.61 5.74
N PRO A 155 4.28 -5.67 4.92
CA PRO A 155 3.96 -7.05 5.33
C PRO A 155 4.91 -7.83 6.26
N GLY A 156 5.97 -7.25 6.81
CA GLY A 156 6.71 -7.85 7.92
C GLY A 156 5.80 -8.20 9.10
N THR A 157 4.75 -7.41 9.32
CA THR A 157 3.72 -7.65 10.35
C THR A 157 2.66 -8.67 9.94
N ILE A 158 2.38 -8.81 8.64
CA ILE A 158 1.47 -9.84 8.13
C ILE A 158 2.15 -11.20 8.25
N ASN A 159 3.43 -11.32 7.89
CA ASN A 159 4.19 -12.55 8.11
C ASN A 159 4.31 -12.89 9.59
N GLN A 160 4.56 -11.93 10.50
CA GLN A 160 4.52 -12.21 11.94
C GLN A 160 3.14 -12.63 12.46
N LYS A 161 2.05 -11.99 12.00
CA LYS A 161 0.67 -12.40 12.37
C LYS A 161 0.26 -13.73 11.72
N LEU A 162 0.76 -14.05 10.52
CA LEU A 162 0.55 -15.34 9.86
C LEU A 162 1.36 -16.42 10.58
N GLU A 163 2.65 -16.19 10.86
CA GLU A 163 3.55 -17.10 11.59
C GLU A 163 3.04 -17.36 13.02
N ALA A 164 2.55 -16.32 13.72
CA ALA A 164 1.90 -16.48 15.02
C ALA A 164 0.61 -17.30 14.95
N LYS A 165 -0.14 -17.21 13.83
CA LYS A 165 -1.35 -18.02 13.57
C LYS A 165 -1.03 -19.40 13.00
N LEU A 166 0.16 -19.63 12.47
CA LEU A 166 0.64 -20.90 11.92
C LEU A 166 1.43 -21.72 12.94
N GLN A 167 1.46 -21.33 14.21
CA GLN A 167 2.05 -22.18 15.25
C GLN A 167 1.38 -23.57 15.26
N PRO A 168 2.18 -24.65 15.38
CA PRO A 168 1.67 -26.02 15.33
C PRO A 168 0.62 -26.23 16.44
N GLY A 169 -0.62 -26.49 16.01
CA GLY A 169 -1.77 -26.69 16.91
C GLY A 169 -2.93 -25.70 16.71
N SER A 170 -2.78 -24.65 15.90
CA SER A 170 -3.90 -23.75 15.60
C SER A 170 -4.88 -24.37 14.61
N THR A 171 -6.18 -24.09 14.78
CA THR A 171 -7.24 -24.52 13.85
C THR A 171 -7.07 -23.94 12.43
N ALA A 172 -6.37 -22.81 12.28
CA ALA A 172 -6.08 -22.20 10.98
C ALA A 172 -5.09 -23.03 10.13
N SER A 173 -4.21 -23.80 10.78
CA SER A 173 -3.30 -24.74 10.08
C SER A 173 -4.07 -25.81 9.29
N ASN A 174 -5.19 -26.29 9.83
CA ASN A 174 -6.04 -27.30 9.16
C ASN A 174 -6.77 -26.75 7.94
N ASP A 175 -7.15 -25.47 7.94
CA ASP A 175 -7.81 -24.83 6.80
C ASP A 175 -6.81 -24.51 5.68
N VAL A 176 -5.58 -24.10 6.03
CA VAL A 176 -4.49 -23.97 5.04
C VAL A 176 -4.15 -25.31 4.42
N ALA A 177 -4.07 -26.39 5.21
CA ALA A 177 -3.85 -27.74 4.69
C ALA A 177 -4.96 -28.21 3.75
N LYS A 178 -6.24 -27.88 4.05
CA LYS A 178 -7.37 -28.15 3.15
C LYS A 178 -7.31 -27.34 1.86
N VAL A 179 -6.94 -26.06 1.93
CA VAL A 179 -6.73 -25.22 0.73
C VAL A 179 -5.59 -25.77 -0.12
N LEU A 180 -4.46 -26.16 0.49
CA LEU A 180 -3.35 -26.80 -0.21
C LEU A 180 -3.77 -28.11 -0.87
N ALA A 181 -4.56 -28.94 -0.17
CA ALA A 181 -5.06 -30.20 -0.69
C ALA A 181 -6.05 -29.99 -1.85
N ALA A 182 -6.91 -28.98 -1.77
CA ALA A 182 -7.82 -28.61 -2.85
C ALA A 182 -7.06 -28.10 -4.09
N VAL A 183 -6.00 -27.30 -3.88
CA VAL A 183 -5.11 -26.85 -4.96
C VAL A 183 -4.41 -28.04 -5.62
N LYS A 184 -3.81 -28.94 -4.83
CA LYS A 184 -3.18 -30.18 -5.33
C LYS A 184 -4.17 -31.07 -6.09
N ALA A 185 -5.41 -31.21 -5.61
CA ALA A 185 -6.45 -32.01 -6.26
C ALA A 185 -6.97 -31.38 -7.56
N SER A 186 -6.94 -30.04 -7.66
CA SER A 186 -7.34 -29.31 -8.87
C SER A 186 -6.26 -29.28 -9.95
N TRP A 187 -5.02 -29.64 -9.59
CA TRP A 187 -3.89 -29.68 -10.51
C TRP A 187 -3.90 -30.99 -11.30
N LYS A 188 -4.15 -30.91 -12.62
CA LYS A 188 -4.00 -32.04 -13.53
C LYS A 188 -2.68 -31.86 -14.29
N PRO A 189 -1.70 -32.77 -14.14
CA PRO A 189 -0.51 -32.72 -14.98
C PRO A 189 -0.96 -32.96 -16.42
N THR A 190 -0.69 -32.01 -17.31
CA THR A 190 -0.82 -32.24 -18.75
C THR A 190 0.35 -33.11 -19.22
N ASP A 191 0.02 -34.14 -19.98
CA ASP A 191 0.94 -35.17 -20.49
C ASP A 191 2.12 -34.58 -21.27
N ALA A 192 3.24 -34.38 -20.56
CA ALA A 192 4.57 -34.30 -21.15
C ALA A 192 5.61 -34.59 -20.06
N TYR A 193 5.92 -35.88 -19.94
CA TYR A 193 7.21 -36.46 -19.52
C TYR A 193 8.06 -35.66 -18.53
N LEU A 194 7.95 -35.94 -17.22
CA LEU A 194 9.01 -35.63 -16.24
C LEU A 194 9.01 -36.65 -15.07
N PRO A 195 10.18 -36.84 -14.41
CA PRO A 195 10.49 -37.97 -13.53
C PRO A 195 9.86 -37.83 -12.14
N GLU A 196 10.09 -38.82 -11.28
CA GLU A 196 9.55 -39.06 -9.93
C GLU A 196 9.10 -37.81 -9.12
N PRO A 197 8.04 -37.95 -8.30
CA PRO A 197 7.39 -36.84 -7.60
C PRO A 197 8.38 -36.03 -6.75
N VAL A 198 8.61 -34.79 -7.16
CA VAL A 198 9.40 -33.83 -6.39
C VAL A 198 8.59 -33.38 -5.18
N SER A 199 9.14 -33.54 -3.97
CA SER A 199 8.53 -33.03 -2.75
C SER A 199 8.46 -31.51 -2.78
N VAL A 200 7.24 -30.95 -2.82
CA VAL A 200 7.01 -29.50 -2.76
C VAL A 200 7.26 -29.03 -1.32
N THR A 201 8.22 -28.12 -1.14
CA THR A 201 8.51 -27.51 0.17
C THR A 201 7.57 -26.32 0.45
N GLU A 202 7.49 -25.86 1.70
CA GLU A 202 6.75 -24.64 2.04
C GLU A 202 7.27 -23.41 1.28
N GLN A 203 8.58 -23.37 1.01
CA GLN A 203 9.21 -22.30 0.24
C GLN A 203 8.77 -22.33 -1.23
N ASP A 204 8.58 -23.52 -1.82
CA ASP A 204 8.02 -23.65 -3.18
C ASP A 204 6.59 -23.14 -3.26
N THR A 205 5.80 -23.30 -2.19
CA THR A 205 4.41 -22.85 -2.14
C THR A 205 4.30 -21.31 -2.16
N TYR A 206 5.18 -20.62 -1.43
CA TYR A 206 5.26 -19.15 -1.46
C TYR A 206 5.56 -18.64 -2.88
N TRP A 207 6.52 -19.25 -3.57
CA TRP A 207 6.86 -18.87 -4.94
C TRP A 207 5.76 -19.17 -5.94
N ILE A 208 4.98 -20.25 -5.75
CA ILE A 208 3.80 -20.55 -6.58
C ILE A 208 2.73 -19.46 -6.44
N VAL A 209 2.50 -18.95 -5.21
CA VAL A 209 1.53 -17.88 -4.96
C VAL A 209 2.00 -16.53 -5.54
N GLU A 210 3.28 -16.17 -5.36
CA GLU A 210 3.86 -14.97 -5.96
C GLU A 210 3.88 -15.05 -7.49
N PHE A 211 4.17 -16.23 -8.06
CA PHE A 211 4.12 -16.48 -9.49
C PHE A 211 2.70 -16.29 -10.05
N ALA A 212 1.68 -16.82 -9.37
CA ALA A 212 0.28 -16.65 -9.76
C ALA A 212 -0.16 -15.17 -9.70
N ARG A 213 0.28 -14.43 -8.67
CA ARG A 213 0.01 -13.00 -8.51
C ARG A 213 0.67 -12.16 -9.61
N LYS A 214 1.95 -12.38 -9.88
CA LYS A 214 2.73 -11.58 -10.85
C LYS A 214 2.42 -11.91 -12.32
N LYS A 215 2.01 -13.14 -12.63
CA LYS A 215 1.47 -13.49 -13.95
C LYS A 215 0.18 -12.72 -14.27
N GLN A 216 -0.64 -12.42 -13.26
CA GLN A 216 -1.85 -11.60 -13.44
C GLN A 216 -1.53 -10.12 -13.68
N THR A 217 -0.41 -9.62 -13.16
CA THR A 217 0.01 -8.22 -13.33
C THR A 217 0.93 -7.98 -14.54
N GLY A 218 1.37 -9.04 -15.22
CA GLY A 218 2.23 -8.94 -16.40
C GLY A 218 3.69 -8.62 -16.11
N GLU A 219 4.12 -8.72 -14.85
CA GLU A 219 5.53 -8.59 -14.49
C GLU A 219 6.31 -9.86 -14.90
N VAL A 220 7.46 -9.68 -15.55
CA VAL A 220 8.40 -10.78 -15.83
C VAL A 220 9.18 -11.09 -14.56
N LEU A 221 9.09 -12.33 -14.10
CA LEU A 221 9.94 -12.85 -13.03
C LEU A 221 11.25 -13.34 -13.63
N ASP A 222 12.36 -12.84 -13.10
CA ASP A 222 13.61 -13.57 -13.08
C ASP A 222 13.82 -14.10 -11.65
N VAL A 223 14.53 -15.23 -11.58
CA VAL A 223 15.21 -15.82 -10.40
C VAL A 223 14.56 -17.06 -9.77
N ARG A 224 15.36 -18.14 -9.76
CA ARG A 224 15.65 -18.96 -8.57
C ARG A 224 17.10 -18.76 -8.12
N PRO A 225 17.46 -19.00 -6.84
CA PRO A 225 18.85 -18.94 -6.34
C PRO A 225 19.78 -20.04 -6.90
N ASP A 226 19.23 -21.07 -7.56
CA ASP A 226 19.97 -22.23 -8.08
C ASP A 226 20.49 -22.06 -9.52
N GLY A 227 20.36 -20.86 -10.10
CA GLY A 227 20.93 -20.52 -11.40
C GLY A 227 20.14 -21.03 -12.62
N LYS A 228 18.93 -21.56 -12.45
CA LYS A 228 18.07 -21.98 -13.57
C LYS A 228 17.03 -20.91 -13.90
N TRP A 229 17.05 -20.47 -15.16
CA TRP A 229 16.15 -19.44 -15.69
C TRP A 229 14.94 -20.08 -16.35
N PHE A 230 13.75 -19.52 -16.12
CA PHE A 230 12.53 -19.89 -16.83
C PHE A 230 11.94 -18.63 -17.45
N ARG A 231 11.88 -18.58 -18.79
CA ARG A 231 11.10 -17.56 -19.50
C ARG A 231 9.67 -18.07 -19.64
N VAL A 232 8.71 -17.23 -19.25
CA VAL A 232 7.29 -17.50 -19.43
C VAL A 232 6.76 -16.59 -20.54
N GLU A 233 6.34 -17.18 -21.64
CA GLU A 233 5.70 -16.44 -22.74
C GLU A 233 4.18 -16.46 -22.61
N LYS A 234 3.55 -15.39 -23.09
CA LYS A 234 2.17 -15.01 -22.75
C LYS A 234 1.10 -15.96 -23.30
N SER A 235 1.42 -16.80 -24.28
CA SER A 235 0.40 -17.51 -25.06
C SER A 235 0.05 -18.90 -24.56
N ASP A 236 0.95 -19.65 -23.92
CA ASP A 236 0.71 -21.06 -23.63
C ASP A 236 1.27 -21.43 -22.25
N PHE A 237 0.58 -22.30 -21.53
CA PHE A 237 0.99 -22.79 -20.20
C PHE A 237 2.24 -23.72 -20.25
N SER A 238 3.19 -23.46 -21.14
CA SER A 238 4.46 -24.16 -21.22
C SER A 238 5.55 -23.42 -20.45
N CYS A 239 6.18 -24.11 -19.50
CA CYS A 239 7.43 -23.68 -18.90
C CYS A 239 8.58 -24.27 -19.73
N THR A 240 9.34 -23.43 -20.43
CA THR A 240 10.56 -23.88 -21.09
C THR A 240 11.75 -23.61 -20.16
N ALA A 241 12.42 -24.66 -19.71
CA ALA A 241 13.68 -24.52 -19.00
C ALA A 241 14.73 -23.93 -19.96
N LEU A 242 15.31 -22.77 -19.62
CA LEU A 242 16.43 -22.23 -20.37
C LEU A 242 17.70 -22.94 -19.90
N GLN A 243 18.36 -23.66 -20.81
CA GLN A 243 19.72 -24.14 -20.55
C GLN A 243 20.68 -22.94 -20.51
N SER A 244 21.47 -22.85 -19.45
CA SER A 244 22.54 -21.86 -19.32
C SER A 244 23.53 -21.99 -20.47
N ARG A 245 23.90 -20.87 -21.09
CA ARG A 245 25.16 -20.79 -21.84
C ARG A 245 26.33 -20.64 -20.89
#